data_AF-A0A9C9G458-F1
#
_entry.id   AF-A0A9C9G458-F1
#
_cell.length_a   1.000
_cell.length_b   1.000
_cell.length_c   1.000
_cell.angle_alpha   90.00
_cell.angle_beta   90.00
_cell.angle_gamma   90.00
#
_symmetry.space_group_name_H-M   'P 1'
#
loop_
_entity.id
_entity.type
_entity.pdbx_description
1 polymer ?
#
loop_
_entity_poly.entity_id
_entity_poly.type
_entity_poly.pdbx_seq_one_letter_code
_entity_poly.pdbx_strand_id
1 'polypeptide(L)' 'MAGFSVEESLGSIFLESVYPDDREHNLESFKPLIEHKKDFCRHEIRCGHKDGSFRWVEVFARLTLDLPCIEP' A
#
# COMPACT_ATOMS: atom_id res chain seq x y z
N MET A 1 -8.02 10.88 6.27
CA MET A 1 -7.14 10.85 5.09
C MET A 1 -5.81 11.52 5.42
N ALA A 2 -4.72 11.13 4.75
CA ALA A 2 -3.33 11.43 5.12
C ALA A 2 -2.88 12.92 4.98
N GLY A 3 -3.75 13.79 4.45
CA GLY A 3 -3.49 15.24 4.37
C GLY A 3 -2.67 15.68 3.15
N PHE A 4 -2.19 14.73 2.35
CA PHE A 4 -1.52 14.98 1.07
C PHE A 4 -2.52 15.18 -0.07
N SER A 5 -2.20 16.04 -1.03
CA SER A 5 -2.93 16.13 -2.29
C SER A 5 -2.66 14.89 -3.16
N VAL A 6 -3.44 14.73 -4.23
CA VAL A 6 -3.20 13.69 -5.22
C VAL A 6 -1.84 13.89 -5.88
N GLU A 7 -1.51 15.12 -6.30
CA GLU A 7 -0.22 15.42 -6.93
C GLU A 7 0.98 15.13 -6.01
N GLU A 8 0.85 15.38 -4.70
CA GLU A 8 1.89 15.05 -3.71
C GLU A 8 2.05 13.53 -3.51
N SER A 9 0.99 12.76 -3.77
CA SER A 9 0.96 11.31 -3.56
C SER A 9 1.42 10.54 -4.80
N LEU A 10 1.21 11.09 -5.99
CA LEU A 10 1.57 10.45 -7.25
C LEU A 10 3.09 10.42 -7.44
N GLY A 11 3.62 9.27 -7.86
CA GLY A 11 5.06 9.06 -8.08
C GLY A 11 5.87 8.72 -6.83
N SER A 12 5.29 8.91 -5.63
CA SER A 12 5.91 8.54 -4.36
C SER A 12 5.83 7.04 -4.10
N ILE A 13 6.84 6.48 -3.43
CA ILE A 13 6.83 5.06 -3.07
C ILE A 13 5.91 4.90 -1.86
N PHE A 14 4.92 4.02 -1.96
CA PHE A 14 3.91 3.85 -0.90
C PHE A 14 4.51 3.53 0.49
N LEU A 15 5.68 2.87 0.53
CA LEU A 15 6.43 2.55 1.76
C LEU A 15 6.97 3.78 2.48
N GLU A 16 7.19 4.91 1.78
CA GLU A 16 7.70 6.13 2.40
C GLU A 16 6.70 6.71 3.40
N SER A 17 5.41 6.57 3.11
CA SER A 17 4.32 6.97 3.99
C SER A 17 4.11 6.02 5.17
N VAL A 18 4.70 4.81 5.16
CA VAL A 18 4.60 3.85 6.27
C VAL A 18 5.63 4.19 7.34
N TYR A 19 5.20 4.18 8.60
CA TYR A 19 6.08 4.41 9.75
C TYR A 19 7.26 3.41 9.72
N PRO A 20 8.51 3.84 10.01
CA PRO A 20 9.70 3.01 9.82
C PRO A 20 9.62 1.59 10.40
N ASP A 21 9.14 1.47 11.63
CA ASP A 21 9.00 0.21 12.35
C ASP A 21 7.98 -0.74 11.69
N ASP A 22 7.00 -0.22 10.97
CA ASP A 22 5.93 -1.00 10.35
C ASP A 22 6.29 -1.42 8.91
N ARG A 23 7.38 -0.91 8.33
CA ARG A 23 7.77 -1.15 6.93
C ARG A 23 8.07 -2.61 6.66
N GLU A 24 8.79 -3.26 7.56
CA GLU A 24 9.14 -4.68 7.42
C GLU A 24 7.87 -5.54 7.43
N HIS A 25 7.02 -5.38 8.45
CA HIS A 25 5.76 -6.11 8.56
C HIS A 25 4.83 -5.88 7.36
N ASN A 26 4.77 -4.64 6.86
CA ASN A 26 4.00 -4.30 5.67
C ASN A 26 4.53 -5.02 4.43
N LEU A 27 5.86 -5.08 4.25
CA LEU A 27 6.50 -5.82 3.16
C LEU A 27 6.25 -7.33 3.27
N GLU A 28 6.33 -7.91 4.46
CA GLU A 28 6.03 -9.33 4.69
C GLU A 28 4.58 -9.67 4.35
N SER A 29 3.64 -8.78 4.64
CA SER A 29 2.22 -8.94 4.30
C SER A 29 1.96 -8.78 2.80
N PHE A 30 2.68 -7.86 2.15
CA PHE A 30 2.54 -7.55 0.72
C PHE A 30 3.26 -8.55 -0.19
N LYS A 31 4.38 -9.12 0.23
CA LYS A 31 5.21 -10.02 -0.60
C LYS A 31 4.45 -11.25 -1.13
N PRO A 32 3.68 -12.00 -0.34
CA PRO A 32 2.88 -13.12 -0.85
C PRO A 32 1.82 -12.70 -1.86
N LEU A 33 1.30 -11.48 -1.77
CA LEU A 33 0.33 -10.94 -2.74
C LEU A 33 0.99 -10.77 -4.11
N ILE A 34 2.14 -10.07 -4.18
CA ILE A 34 2.87 -9.86 -5.45
C ILE A 34 3.52 -11.13 -6.02
N GLU A 35 3.81 -12.12 -5.16
CA GLU A 35 4.28 -13.45 -5.58
C GLU A 35 3.12 -14.36 -6.06
N HIS A 36 1.90 -13.85 -6.15
CA HIS A 36 0.69 -14.61 -6.51
C HIS A 36 0.40 -15.81 -5.60
N LYS A 37 0.87 -15.76 -4.33
CA LYS A 37 0.64 -16.79 -3.32
C LYS A 37 -0.60 -16.51 -2.46
N LYS A 38 -1.16 -15.30 -2.54
CA LYS A 38 -2.41 -14.87 -1.90
C LYS A 38 -3.21 -13.98 -2.83
N ASP A 39 -4.53 -14.09 -2.81
CA ASP A 39 -5.44 -13.24 -3.59
C ASP A 39 -5.55 -11.81 -3.04
N PHE A 40 -5.33 -11.65 -1.74
CA PHE A 40 -5.34 -10.36 -1.06
C PHE A 40 -4.43 -10.37 0.18
N CYS A 41 -4.04 -9.19 0.63
CA CYS A 41 -3.46 -8.98 1.96
C CYS A 41 -4.30 -7.96 2.74
N ARG A 42 -4.34 -8.14 4.07
CA ARG A 42 -5.02 -7.24 4.99
C ARG A 42 -4.20 -7.14 6.27
N HIS A 43 -3.84 -5.93 6.67
CA HIS A 43 -3.02 -5.66 7.85
C HIS A 43 -3.17 -4.20 8.27
N GLU A 44 -2.80 -3.88 9.51
CA GLU A 44 -2.82 -2.50 10.03
C GLU A 44 -1.42 -1.91 10.06
N ILE A 45 -1.29 -0.62 9.73
CA ILE A 45 -0.04 0.13 9.81
C ILE A 45 -0.26 1.53 10.36
N ARG A 46 0.81 2.16 10.86
CA ARG A 46 0.87 3.60 11.07
C ARG A 46 1.31 4.27 9.77
N CYS A 47 0.46 5.13 9.24
CA CYS A 47 0.75 5.96 8.07
C CYS A 47 1.05 7.40 8.51
N GLY A 48 2.12 7.97 7.98
CA GLY A 48 2.49 9.37 8.19
C GLY A 48 1.44 10.32 7.65
N HIS A 49 1.16 11.38 8.39
CA HIS A 49 0.27 12.46 7.98
C HIS A 49 1.08 13.73 7.73
N LYS A 50 0.57 14.60 6.85
CA LYS A 50 1.27 15.82 6.42
C LYS A 50 1.65 16.78 7.56
N ASP A 51 0.93 16.76 8.67
CA ASP A 51 1.23 17.57 9.88
C ASP A 51 2.32 16.97 10.79
N GLY A 52 2.93 15.84 10.40
CA GLY A 52 3.96 15.14 11.17
C GLY A 52 3.40 14.14 12.20
N SER A 53 2.07 14.07 12.38
CA SER A 53 1.44 12.98 13.15
C SER A 53 1.36 11.69 12.35
N PHE A 54 0.88 10.62 12.97
CA PHE A 54 0.54 9.38 12.29
C PHE A 54 -0.94 9.03 12.48
N ARG A 55 -1.45 8.18 11.59
CA ARG A 55 -2.79 7.61 11.69
C ARG A 55 -2.70 6.10 11.53
N TRP A 56 -3.42 5.36 12.37
CA TRP A 56 -3.67 3.94 12.13
C TRP A 56 -4.58 3.79 10.92
N VAL A 57 -4.15 2.95 9.99
CA VAL A 57 -4.93 2.61 8.79
C VAL A 57 -4.92 1.10 8.60
N GLU A 58 -6.07 0.58 8.20
CA GLU A 58 -6.15 -0.78 7.67
C GLU A 58 -5.82 -0.73 6.17
N VAL A 59 -4.85 -1.54 5.78
CA VAL A 59 -4.51 -1.80 4.38
C VAL A 59 -5.29 -3.00 3.92
N PHE A 60 -6.01 -2.88 2.81
CA PHE A 60 -6.57 -3.99 2.06
C PHE A 60 -6.11 -3.88 0.61
N ALA A 61 -5.36 -4.86 0.14
CA ALA A 61 -4.81 -4.85 -1.22
C ALA A 61 -5.13 -6.16 -1.98
N ARG A 62 -5.44 -6.02 -3.27
CA ARG A 62 -5.64 -7.10 -4.23
C ARG A 62 -4.94 -6.72 -5.54
N LEU A 63 -4.33 -7.69 -6.21
CA LEU A 63 -3.76 -7.47 -7.53
C LEU A 63 -4.85 -7.30 -8.58
N THR A 64 -4.75 -6.22 -9.36
CA THR A 64 -5.50 -6.04 -10.60
C THR A 64 -4.49 -6.12 -11.74
N LEU A 65 -4.61 -7.14 -12.57
CA LEU A 65 -3.75 -7.34 -13.74
C LEU A 65 -4.49 -6.78 -14.95
N ASP A 66 -3.84 -5.86 -15.66
CA ASP A 66 -4.29 -5.45 -16.98
C ASP A 66 -3.96 -6.60 -17.94
N LEU A 67 -4.93 -7.51 -18.14
CA LEU A 67 -4.79 -8.56 -19.14
C LEU A 67 -5.14 -7.95 -20.49
N PRO A 68 -4.29 -8.13 -21.53
CA PRO A 68 -4.64 -7.68 -22.86
C PRO A 68 -5.96 -8.35 -23.26
N CYS A 69 -6.90 -7.55 -23.74
CA CYS A 69 -8.16 -8.05 -24.26
C CYS A 69 -7.84 -8.95 -25.45
N ILE A 70 -7.95 -10.27 -25.28
CA ILE A 70 -7.86 -11.21 -26.39
C ILE A 70 -9.23 -11.17 -27.06
N GLU A 71 -9.39 -10.31 -28.07
CA GLU A 71 -10.57 -10.31 -28.92
C GLU A 71 -10.58 -11.62 -29.75
N PRO A 72 -11.71 -12.36 -29.81
CA PRO A 72 -11.81 -13.61 -30.56
C PRO A 72 -11.82 -13.43 -32.08
#